data_AF-A0A430EI32-F1
#
_entry.id   AF-A0A430EI32-F1
#
_cell.length_a   1.000
_cell.length_b   1.000
_cell.length_c   1.000
_cell.angle_alpha   90.00
_cell.angle_beta   90.00
_cell.angle_gamma   90.00
#
_symmetry.space_group_name_H-M   'P 1'
#
loop_
_entity.id
_entity.type
_entity.pdbx_description
1 polymer ?
#
loop_
_entity_poly.entity_id
_entity_poly.type
_entity_poly.pdbx_seq_one_letter_code
_entity_poly.pdbx_strand_id
1 'polypeptide(L)'
;MSERSIRFGSFELRPERGQLLSGGVRVGLGSRALAILVLLAERAGEVVAVQEITDRVWPNIFVQENNLRVHITAIRRTLRAGAEDDI
;
A
#
# COMPACT_ATOMS: atom_id res chain seq x y z
N MET A 1 23.68 -3.86 -0.77
CA MET A 1 22.42 -3.84 0.00
C MET A 1 21.32 -4.25 -0.95
N SER A 2 20.70 -5.42 -0.75
CA SER A 2 19.66 -5.91 -1.67
C SER A 2 18.36 -5.17 -1.39
N GLU A 3 17.89 -4.43 -2.37
CA GLU A 3 16.64 -3.68 -2.31
C GLU A 3 15.47 -4.64 -2.12
N ARG A 4 14.71 -4.51 -1.01
CA ARG A 4 13.56 -5.38 -0.76
C ARG A 4 12.41 -4.94 -1.66
N SER A 5 11.93 -5.85 -2.51
CA SER A 5 10.72 -5.66 -3.31
C SER A 5 9.70 -6.76 -3.03
N ILE A 6 8.43 -6.39 -2.97
CA ILE A 6 7.30 -7.30 -2.78
C ILE A 6 6.48 -7.28 -4.06
N ARG A 7 6.29 -8.44 -4.67
CA ARG A 7 5.55 -8.58 -5.94
C ARG A 7 4.24 -9.30 -5.72
N PHE A 8 3.16 -8.80 -6.31
CA PHE A 8 1.84 -9.40 -6.27
C PHE A 8 1.09 -9.08 -7.57
N GLY A 9 0.76 -10.11 -8.35
CA GLY A 9 0.28 -9.92 -9.73
C GLY A 9 1.29 -9.13 -10.56
N SER A 10 0.81 -8.16 -11.33
CA SER A 10 1.62 -7.26 -12.17
C SER A 10 2.25 -6.10 -11.37
N PHE A 11 2.02 -6.05 -10.05
CA PHE A 11 2.53 -4.99 -9.18
C PHE A 11 3.86 -5.35 -8.51
N GLU A 12 4.74 -4.35 -8.41
CA GLU A 12 5.98 -4.40 -7.64
C GLU A 12 6.03 -3.23 -6.65
N LEU A 13 5.97 -3.56 -5.37
CA LEU A 13 6.09 -2.63 -4.27
C LEU A 13 7.53 -2.58 -3.79
N ARG A 14 8.09 -1.36 -3.71
CA ARG A 14 9.44 -1.08 -3.21
C ARG A 14 9.34 -0.20 -1.97
N PRO A 15 9.29 -0.80 -0.77
CA PRO A 15 9.20 -0.05 0.49
C PRO A 15 10.33 0.97 0.67
N GLU A 16 11.56 0.58 0.35
CA GLU A 16 12.75 1.44 0.53
C GLU A 16 12.74 2.68 -0.37
N ARG A 17 12.08 2.60 -1.53
CA ARG A 17 11.92 3.74 -2.45
C ARG A 17 10.60 4.47 -2.29
N GLY A 18 9.68 3.95 -1.49
CA GLY A 18 8.32 4.46 -1.42
C GLY A 18 7.65 4.46 -2.81
N GLN A 19 7.75 3.34 -3.54
CA GLN A 19 7.19 3.23 -4.90
C GLN A 19 6.34 1.98 -5.09
N LEU A 20 5.23 2.14 -5.81
CA LEU A 20 4.46 1.06 -6.39
C LEU A 20 4.62 1.13 -7.92
N LEU A 21 4.95 0.00 -8.53
CA LEU A 21 5.06 -0.16 -9.97
C LEU A 21 3.96 -1.12 -10.42
N SER A 22 3.38 -0.90 -11.61
CA SER A 22 2.56 -1.88 -12.33
C SER A 22 3.18 -2.09 -13.70
N GLY A 23 3.55 -3.32 -14.06
CA GLY A 23 4.23 -3.61 -15.33
C GLY A 23 5.52 -2.79 -15.57
N GLY A 24 6.17 -2.32 -14.50
CA GLY A 24 7.34 -1.44 -14.57
C GLY A 24 7.04 0.07 -14.63
N VAL A 25 5.77 0.48 -14.71
CA VAL A 25 5.34 1.89 -14.68
C VAL A 25 4.98 2.32 -13.27
N ARG A 26 5.42 3.51 -12.84
CA ARG A 26 5.09 4.04 -11.51
C ARG A 26 3.61 4.34 -11.39
N VAL A 27 3.00 3.78 -10.36
CA VAL A 27 1.60 4.02 -10.01
C VAL A 27 1.55 5.11 -8.94
N GLY A 28 0.83 6.20 -9.26
CA GLY A 28 0.66 7.33 -8.35
C GLY A 28 -0.22 6.99 -7.16
N LEU A 29 0.39 6.49 -6.08
CA LEU A 29 -0.27 6.24 -4.80
C LEU A 29 0.22 7.25 -3.76
N GLY A 30 -0.70 7.87 -3.03
CA GLY A 30 -0.34 8.83 -1.98
C GLY A 30 0.54 8.18 -0.91
N SER A 31 1.49 8.93 -0.33
CA SER A 31 2.49 8.43 0.62
C SER A 31 1.91 7.61 1.78
N ARG A 32 0.79 8.06 2.37
CA ARG A 32 0.08 7.34 3.44
C ARG A 32 -0.53 6.04 2.95
N ALA A 33 -1.21 6.08 1.81
CA ALA A 33 -1.82 4.91 1.20
C ALA A 33 -0.76 3.86 0.84
N LEU A 34 0.41 4.32 0.37
CA LEU A 34 1.55 3.45 0.12
C LEU A 34 2.10 2.84 1.41
N ALA A 35 2.27 3.61 2.48
CA ALA A 35 2.74 3.10 3.77
C ALA A 35 1.81 2.02 4.34
N ILE A 36 0.49 2.20 4.19
CA ILE A 36 -0.50 1.16 4.55
C ILE A 36 -0.31 -0.07 3.69
N LEU A 37 -0.17 0.08 2.37
CA LEU A 37 0.05 -1.04 1.46
C LEU A 37 1.33 -1.81 1.78
N VAL A 38 2.42 -1.11 2.14
CA VAL A 38 3.68 -1.72 2.60
C VAL A 38 3.45 -2.55 3.85
N LEU A 39 2.77 -2.00 4.86
CA LEU A 39 2.49 -2.73 6.10
C LEU A 39 1.67 -4.00 5.84
N LEU A 40 0.63 -3.89 5.01
CA LEU A 40 -0.23 -5.02 4.64
C LEU A 40 0.53 -6.06 3.81
N ALA A 41 1.44 -5.63 2.94
CA ALA A 41 2.26 -6.51 2.11
C ALA A 41 3.36 -7.21 2.91
N GLU A 42 3.95 -6.55 3.92
CA GLU A 42 4.90 -7.16 4.85
C GLU A 42 4.25 -8.27 5.71
N ARG A 43 2.97 -8.11 6.03
CA ARG A 43 2.16 -9.08 6.78
C ARG A 43 1.10 -9.76 5.91
N ALA A 44 1.42 -10.01 4.65
CA ALA A 44 0.49 -10.63 3.73
C ALA A 44 0.04 -12.02 4.25
N GLY A 45 -1.27 -12.20 4.39
CA GLY A 45 -1.87 -13.42 4.95
C GLY A 45 -2.25 -13.34 6.43
N GLU A 46 -1.89 -12.24 7.11
CA GLU A 46 -2.28 -11.99 8.50
C GLU A 46 -3.35 -10.90 8.61
N VAL A 47 -4.15 -10.96 9.68
CA VAL A 47 -5.11 -9.90 10.01
C VAL A 47 -4.37 -8.78 10.73
N VAL A 48 -4.21 -7.65 10.06
CA VAL A 48 -3.62 -6.43 10.65
C VAL A 48 -4.73 -5.58 11.28
N ALA A 49 -4.62 -5.30 12.57
CA ALA A 49 -5.59 -4.48 13.28
C ALA A 49 -5.53 -3.02 12.84
N VAL A 50 -6.67 -2.34 12.84
CA VAL A 50 -6.79 -0.90 12.51
C VAL A 50 -5.81 -0.07 13.36
N GLN A 51 -5.72 -0.38 14.66
CA GLN A 51 -4.83 0.34 15.58
C GLN A 51 -3.35 0.21 15.17
N GLU A 52 -2.92 -0.97 14.73
CA GLU A 52 -1.54 -1.21 14.30
C GLU A 52 -1.20 -0.41 13.04
N ILE A 53 -2.17 -0.30 12.11
CA ILE A 53 -2.03 0.53 10.91
C ILE A 53 -1.93 2.01 11.30
N THR A 54 -2.80 2.48 12.21
CA THR A 54 -2.77 3.87 12.66
C THR A 54 -1.49 4.21 13.39
N ASP A 55 -1.02 3.35 14.29
CA ASP A 55 0.20 3.61 15.07
C ASP A 55 1.44 3.69 14.18
N ARG A 56 1.49 2.88 13.11
CA ARG A 56 2.63 2.83 12.20
C ARG A 56 2.61 3.91 11.12
N VAL A 57 1.45 4.25 10.58
CA VAL A 57 1.32 5.22 9.47
C VAL A 57 1.08 6.65 9.98
N TRP A 58 0.46 6.78 11.15
CA TRP A 58 0.12 8.05 11.80
C TRP A 58 0.54 8.05 13.27
N PRO A 59 1.85 7.97 13.57
CA PRO A 59 2.31 8.01 14.94
C PRO A 59 1.85 9.32 15.60
N ASN A 60 1.20 9.21 16.77
CA ASN A 60 0.70 10.33 17.57
C ASN A 60 -0.42 11.17 16.93
N ILE A 61 -1.13 10.66 15.92
CA ILE A 61 -2.31 11.34 15.35
C ILE A 61 -3.53 10.45 15.55
N PHE A 62 -4.56 10.99 16.19
CA PHE A 62 -5.84 10.30 16.34
C PHE A 62 -6.58 10.32 14.99
N VAL A 63 -6.46 9.23 14.24
CA VAL A 63 -7.12 9.07 12.94
C VAL A 63 -8.44 8.33 13.16
N GLN A 64 -9.55 8.92 12.72
CA GLN A 64 -10.84 8.24 12.72
C GLN A 64 -10.83 7.06 11.75
N GLU A 65 -11.50 5.96 12.11
CA GLU A 65 -11.59 4.75 11.29
C GLU A 65 -12.06 5.02 9.85
N ASN A 66 -12.94 6.01 9.65
CA ASN A 66 -13.40 6.45 8.33
C ASN A 66 -12.26 6.89 7.41
N ASN A 67 -11.23 7.54 7.95
CA ASN A 67 -10.10 7.98 7.16
C ASN A 67 -9.26 6.79 6.65
N LEU A 68 -9.06 5.76 7.50
CA LEU A 68 -8.42 4.52 7.08
C LEU A 68 -9.21 3.84 5.96
N ARG A 69 -10.53 3.74 6.09
CA ARG A 69 -11.41 3.15 5.05
C ARG A 69 -11.29 3.86 3.70
N VAL A 70 -11.18 5.19 3.69
CA VAL A 70 -10.95 5.98 2.47
C VAL A 70 -9.60 5.62 1.84
N HIS A 71 -8.53 5.53 2.64
CA HIS A 71 -7.22 5.12 2.13
C HIS A 71 -7.22 3.69 1.58
N ILE A 72 -7.83 2.73 2.27
CA ILE A 72 -7.99 1.36 1.77
C ILE A 72 -8.78 1.33 0.46
N THR A 73 -9.84 2.13 0.35
CA THR A 73 -10.65 2.24 -0.87
C THR A 73 -9.82 2.82 -2.02
N ALA A 74 -9.05 3.87 -1.77
CA ALA A 74 -8.15 4.44 -2.77
C ALA A 74 -7.09 3.42 -3.22
N ILE A 75 -6.47 2.68 -2.30
CA ILE A 75 -5.51 1.61 -2.61
C ILE A 75 -6.16 0.58 -3.52
N ARG A 76 -7.33 0.05 -3.15
CA ARG A 76 -8.05 -0.95 -3.96
C ARG A 76 -8.39 -0.43 -5.36
N ARG A 77 -8.78 0.84 -5.47
CA ARG A 77 -9.08 1.47 -6.76
C ARG A 77 -7.83 1.59 -7.62
N THR A 78 -6.72 2.03 -7.04
CA THR A 78 -5.43 2.14 -7.73
C THR A 78 -4.92 0.77 -8.18
N LEU A 79 -5.03 -0.26 -7.33
CA LEU A 79 -4.65 -1.63 -7.67
C LEU A 79 -5.57 -2.25 -8.73
N ARG A 80 -6.84 -1.84 -8.79
CA ARG A 80 -7.73 -2.27 -9.87
C ARG A 80 -7.40 -1.58 -11.19
N ALA A 81 -7.27 -0.25 -11.18
CA ALA A 81 -6.98 0.52 -12.38
C ALA A 81 -5.62 0.15 -12.99
N GLY A 82 -4.60 -0.08 -12.15
CA GLY A 82 -3.28 -0.51 -12.63
C GLY A 82 -3.20 -1.98 -13.07
N ALA A 83 -4.23 -2.80 -12.78
CA ALA A 83 -4.34 -4.18 -13.24
C ALA A 83 -5.12 -4.32 -14.55
N GLU A 84 -5.83 -3.26 -14.98
CA GLU A 84 -6.64 -3.26 -16.20
C GLU A 84 -5.81 -3.01 -17.48
N ASP A 85 -4.51 -2.73 -17.37
CA ASP A 85 -3.57 -2.56 -18.50
C ASP A 85 -3.01 -3.90 -19.07
N ASP A 86 -3.48 -5.05 -18.60
CA ASP A 86 -3.03 -6.40 -19.02
C ASP A 86 -4.05 -7.13 -19.96
N ILE A 87 -4.75 -6.39 -20.86
CA ILE A 87 -5.65 -6.95 -21.90
C ILE A 87 -5.22 -6.55 -23.31
#